data_AF-A0A397T9Y7-F1
#
_entry.id   AF-A0A397T9Y7-F1
#
_cell.length_a   1.000
_cell.length_b   1.000
_cell.length_c   1.000
_cell.angle_alpha   90.00
_cell.angle_beta   90.00
_cell.angle_gamma   90.00
#
_symmetry.space_group_name_H-M   'P 1'
#
loop_
_entity.id
_entity.type
_entity.pdbx_description
1 polymer ?
#
loop_
_entity_poly.entity_id
_entity_poly.type
_entity_poly.pdbx_seq_one_letter_code
_entity_poly.pdbx_strand_id
1 'polypeptide(L)'
;MSLKPYQHDFIKWAIEQDALTFGTYTLKSGRFSPYFYDAAKFNKGSAFLSVGQFYVDVLQNLELNYDVVFGSAYKGIPIALSTVTALKEKYNLDVGYSFNRKEIKIHGEKGNIVGAPLKGNVLIVDDVISVGTAIRECLKIVKDNGANPVGIVIALDRQEKGTGEVTVVQQIAQEYGVPVISIITLDNIVQYITEVGGYEEHLTMIEKYQDTYGVKKLI
;
A
#
# COMPACT_ATOMS: atom_id res chain seq x y z
N MET A 1 -13.87 -9.25 13.15
CA MET A 1 -13.11 -8.43 14.12
C MET A 1 -13.56 -6.99 13.95
N SER A 2 -13.57 -6.17 15.01
CA SER A 2 -13.85 -4.73 14.88
C SER A 2 -12.71 -4.02 14.14
N LEU A 3 -13.02 -2.96 13.39
CA LEU A 3 -12.01 -2.09 12.80
C LEU A 3 -11.08 -1.54 13.87
N LYS A 4 -9.77 -1.49 13.60
CA LYS A 4 -8.86 -0.73 14.45
C LYS A 4 -9.10 0.77 14.26
N PRO A 5 -8.85 1.62 15.27
CA PRO A 5 -9.09 3.07 15.17
C PRO A 5 -8.44 3.72 13.94
N TYR A 6 -7.16 3.43 13.66
CA TYR A 6 -6.47 3.99 12.49
C TYR A 6 -7.08 3.54 11.15
N GLN A 7 -7.70 2.36 11.09
CA GLN A 7 -8.35 1.86 9.87
C GLN A 7 -9.64 2.63 9.61
N HIS A 8 -10.43 2.82 10.67
CA HIS A 8 -11.63 3.64 10.61
C HIS A 8 -11.29 5.08 10.18
N ASP A 9 -10.30 5.69 10.82
CA ASP A 9 -9.88 7.06 10.50
C ASP A 9 -9.32 7.17 9.09
N PHE A 10 -8.55 6.18 8.63
CA PHE A 10 -8.04 6.17 7.27
C PHE A 10 -9.15 6.08 6.22
N ILE A 11 -10.17 5.23 6.41
CA ILE A 11 -11.29 5.09 5.47
C ILE A 11 -12.08 6.40 5.41
N LYS A 12 -12.45 6.94 6.58
CA LYS A 12 -13.16 8.22 6.68
C LYS A 12 -12.38 9.31 5.95
N TRP A 13 -11.10 9.45 6.28
CA TRP A 13 -10.25 10.48 5.71
C TRP A 13 -10.07 10.30 4.19
N ALA A 14 -9.90 9.07 3.71
CA ALA A 14 -9.77 8.79 2.28
C ALA A 14 -11.04 9.17 1.50
N ILE A 15 -12.23 8.96 2.08
CA ILE A 15 -13.50 9.41 1.50
C ILE A 15 -13.56 10.95 1.47
N GLU A 16 -13.22 11.61 2.58
CA GLU A 16 -13.21 13.09 2.67
C GLU A 16 -12.22 13.76 1.70
N GLN A 17 -11.16 13.05 1.30
CA GLN A 17 -10.19 13.53 0.31
C GLN A 17 -10.55 13.19 -1.15
N ASP A 18 -11.73 12.59 -1.39
CA ASP A 18 -12.12 11.99 -2.69
C ASP A 18 -11.11 10.94 -3.20
N ALA A 19 -10.27 10.41 -2.32
CA ALA A 19 -9.29 9.38 -2.62
C ALA A 19 -9.93 8.00 -2.66
N LEU A 20 -10.99 7.77 -1.87
CA LEU A 20 -11.85 6.60 -1.94
C LEU A 20 -13.26 7.03 -2.36
N THR A 21 -13.72 6.53 -3.49
CA THR A 21 -15.01 6.91 -4.09
C THR A 21 -15.81 5.69 -4.51
N PHE A 22 -17.13 5.83 -4.58
CA PHE A 22 -18.08 4.76 -4.92
C PHE A 22 -18.88 5.15 -6.17
N GLY A 23 -19.08 4.19 -7.07
CA GLY A 23 -19.60 4.43 -8.42
C GLY A 23 -19.07 3.38 -9.39
N THR A 24 -19.23 3.60 -10.70
CA THR A 24 -18.79 2.61 -11.70
C THR A 24 -17.49 3.04 -12.37
N TYR A 25 -16.42 2.26 -12.19
CA TYR A 25 -15.08 2.58 -12.71
C TYR A 25 -14.51 1.44 -13.55
N THR A 26 -13.85 1.77 -14.64
CA THR A 26 -13.08 0.78 -15.44
C THR A 26 -11.64 0.72 -14.93
N LEU A 27 -11.24 -0.42 -14.37
CA LEU A 27 -9.87 -0.64 -13.90
C LEU A 27 -8.91 -0.91 -15.07
N LYS A 28 -7.59 -0.83 -14.81
CA LYS A 28 -6.56 -1.22 -15.78
C LYS A 28 -6.70 -2.67 -16.27
N SER A 29 -7.34 -3.53 -15.49
CA SER A 29 -7.65 -4.92 -15.86
C SER A 29 -8.85 -5.04 -16.81
N GLY A 30 -9.56 -3.95 -17.10
CA GLY A 30 -10.84 -3.95 -17.84
C GLY A 30 -12.07 -4.26 -16.98
N ARG A 31 -11.89 -4.59 -15.68
CA ARG A 31 -13.00 -4.87 -14.77
C ARG A 31 -13.79 -3.59 -14.45
N PHE A 32 -15.10 -3.72 -14.32
CA PHE A 32 -15.98 -2.68 -13.76
C PHE A 32 -16.01 -2.80 -12.24
N SER A 33 -15.41 -1.83 -11.56
CA SER A 33 -15.30 -1.76 -10.09
C SER A 33 -16.37 -0.81 -9.52
N PRO A 34 -17.06 -1.19 -8.44
CA PRO A 34 -18.06 -0.35 -7.77
C PRO A 34 -17.44 0.72 -6.83
N TYR A 35 -16.12 0.72 -6.73
CA TYR A 35 -15.34 1.68 -5.96
C TYR A 35 -14.01 1.97 -6.66
N PHE A 36 -13.40 3.11 -6.35
CA PHE A 36 -12.07 3.46 -6.83
C PHE A 36 -11.25 4.10 -5.73
N TYR A 37 -9.96 3.73 -5.72
CA TYR A 37 -8.98 4.30 -4.80
C TYR A 37 -7.86 4.95 -5.61
N ASP A 38 -7.65 6.24 -5.39
CA ASP A 38 -6.61 7.04 -6.05
C ASP A 38 -5.79 7.85 -5.05
N ALA A 39 -4.63 7.30 -4.67
CA ALA A 39 -3.69 7.99 -3.81
C ALA A 39 -3.14 9.30 -4.40
N ALA A 40 -3.29 9.55 -5.71
CA ALA A 40 -2.88 10.83 -6.32
C ALA A 40 -3.73 12.02 -5.83
N LYS A 41 -4.88 11.76 -5.20
CA LYS A 41 -5.69 12.78 -4.52
C LYS A 41 -5.01 13.35 -3.28
N PHE A 42 -4.08 12.62 -2.67
CA PHE A 42 -3.22 13.13 -1.60
C PHE A 42 -2.10 14.00 -2.18
N ASN A 43 -2.44 15.22 -2.57
CA ASN A 43 -1.55 16.12 -3.33
C ASN A 43 -1.22 17.44 -2.60
N LYS A 44 -1.55 17.54 -1.31
CA LYS A 44 -1.24 18.68 -0.45
C LYS A 44 -0.30 18.26 0.67
N GLY A 45 0.50 19.21 1.18
CA GLY A 45 1.42 18.94 2.30
C GLY A 45 0.72 18.38 3.53
N SER A 46 -0.48 18.88 3.88
CA SER A 46 -1.30 18.36 4.97
C SER A 46 -1.72 16.90 4.76
N ALA A 47 -1.96 16.50 3.51
CA ALA A 47 -2.29 15.11 3.19
C ALA A 47 -1.09 14.19 3.41
N PHE A 48 0.12 14.61 3.01
CA PHE A 48 1.33 13.81 3.19
C PHE A 48 1.73 13.63 4.66
N LEU A 49 1.48 14.63 5.52
CA LEU A 49 1.61 14.45 6.97
C LEU A 49 0.71 13.31 7.47
N SER A 50 -0.54 13.26 7.01
CA SER A 50 -1.51 12.23 7.39
C SER A 50 -1.12 10.86 6.81
N VAL A 51 -0.70 10.79 5.54
CA VAL A 51 -0.21 9.56 4.90
C VAL A 51 0.92 8.94 5.72
N GLY A 52 1.94 9.73 6.08
CA GLY A 52 3.04 9.22 6.90
C GLY A 52 2.56 8.63 8.22
N GLN A 53 1.64 9.31 8.91
CA GLN A 53 1.08 8.84 10.18
C GLN A 53 0.35 7.50 10.02
N PHE A 54 -0.51 7.34 9.01
CA PHE A 54 -1.24 6.10 8.79
C PHE A 54 -0.34 4.91 8.46
N TYR A 55 0.72 5.11 7.65
CA TYR A 55 1.70 4.06 7.38
C TYR A 55 2.45 3.66 8.65
N VAL A 56 2.80 4.63 9.50
CA VAL A 56 3.49 4.34 10.75
C VAL A 56 2.58 3.65 11.78
N ASP A 57 1.30 4.00 11.84
CA ASP A 57 0.35 3.37 12.76
C ASP A 57 0.14 1.88 12.43
N VAL A 58 0.21 1.49 11.15
CA VAL A 58 0.29 0.07 10.76
C VAL A 58 1.56 -0.58 11.30
N LEU A 59 2.71 0.07 11.15
CA LEU A 59 4.01 -0.49 11.52
C LEU A 59 4.16 -0.72 13.02
N GLN A 60 3.60 0.14 13.87
CA GLN A 60 3.66 -0.04 15.33
C GLN A 60 2.91 -1.28 15.83
N ASN A 61 1.99 -1.82 15.03
CA ASN A 61 1.30 -3.06 15.35
C ASN A 61 2.11 -4.30 14.95
N LEU A 62 3.33 -4.14 14.44
CA LEU A 62 4.17 -5.20 13.89
C LEU A 62 5.54 -5.21 14.58
N GLU A 63 6.02 -6.41 14.89
CA GLU A 63 7.40 -6.62 15.36
C GLU A 63 8.36 -6.67 14.16
N LEU A 64 8.44 -5.57 13.40
CA LEU A 64 9.33 -5.44 12.24
C LEU A 64 10.47 -4.45 12.53
N ASN A 65 11.71 -4.91 12.31
CA ASN A 65 12.90 -4.06 12.34
C ASN A 65 13.31 -3.73 10.92
N TYR A 66 13.54 -2.45 10.62
CA TYR A 66 13.96 -1.96 9.31
C TYR A 66 14.91 -0.77 9.43
N ASP A 67 15.94 -0.76 8.59
CA ASP A 67 16.97 0.28 8.52
C ASP A 67 16.65 1.31 7.42
N VAL A 68 15.95 0.86 6.37
CA VAL A 68 15.59 1.67 5.22
C VAL A 68 14.12 1.45 4.83
N VAL A 69 13.41 2.55 4.55
CA VAL A 69 12.10 2.54 3.89
C VAL A 69 12.30 2.81 2.40
N PHE A 70 11.89 1.85 1.56
CA PHE A 70 12.05 1.89 0.12
C PHE A 70 10.73 2.16 -0.60
N GLY A 71 10.66 3.28 -1.32
CA GLY A 71 9.51 3.67 -2.11
C GLY A 71 9.61 3.24 -3.57
N SER A 72 8.60 2.53 -4.07
CA SER A 72 8.48 2.20 -5.49
C SER A 72 8.27 3.45 -6.34
N ALA A 73 9.05 3.64 -7.41
CA ALA A 73 8.82 4.77 -8.30
C ALA A 73 7.53 4.61 -9.14
N TYR A 74 6.64 5.61 -9.20
CA TYR A 74 6.79 6.98 -8.65
C TYR A 74 6.01 7.22 -7.36
N LYS A 75 4.90 6.51 -7.15
CA LYS A 75 3.94 6.80 -6.08
C LYS A 75 4.47 6.46 -4.68
N GLY A 76 5.31 5.45 -4.57
CA GLY A 76 5.98 5.09 -3.33
C GLY A 76 7.02 6.10 -2.87
N ILE A 77 7.52 7.00 -3.75
CA ILE A 77 8.53 8.01 -3.38
C ILE A 77 8.01 8.97 -2.30
N PRO A 78 6.90 9.71 -2.51
CA PRO A 78 6.39 10.61 -1.49
C PRO A 78 5.84 9.86 -0.27
N ILE A 79 5.37 8.61 -0.44
CA ILE A 79 4.95 7.75 0.68
C ILE A 79 6.16 7.43 1.57
N ALA A 80 7.27 6.92 1.00
CA ALA A 80 8.49 6.60 1.75
C ALA A 80 9.03 7.81 2.51
N LEU A 81 9.09 8.98 1.85
CA LEU A 81 9.54 10.22 2.49
C LEU A 81 8.63 10.63 3.65
N SER A 82 7.31 10.57 3.46
CA SER A 82 6.33 10.89 4.51
C SER A 82 6.43 9.91 5.69
N THR A 83 6.60 8.62 5.40
CA THR A 83 6.74 7.57 6.42
C THR A 83 7.99 7.75 7.28
N VAL A 84 9.17 7.98 6.69
CA VAL A 84 10.39 8.20 7.50
C VAL A 84 10.30 9.49 8.33
N THR A 85 9.63 10.51 7.81
CA THR A 85 9.42 11.78 8.54
C THR A 85 8.52 11.54 9.75
N ALA A 86 7.40 10.84 9.56
CA ALA A 86 6.50 10.47 10.65
C ALA A 86 7.14 9.53 11.69
N LEU A 87 8.00 8.60 11.27
CA LEU A 87 8.78 7.75 12.18
C LEU A 87 9.71 8.58 13.08
N LYS A 88 10.40 9.56 12.49
CA LYS A 88 11.29 10.45 13.23
C LYS A 88 10.51 11.33 14.20
N GLU A 89 9.43 11.95 13.76
CA GLU A 89 8.63 12.87 14.58
C GLU A 89 7.93 12.16 15.75
N LYS A 90 7.32 11.00 15.51
CA LYS A 90 6.46 10.33 16.51
C LYS A 90 7.23 9.36 17.41
N TYR A 91 8.32 8.76 16.92
CA TYR A 91 9.05 7.70 17.64
C TYR A 91 10.55 7.97 17.78
N ASN A 92 11.06 9.11 17.28
CA ASN A 92 12.49 9.43 17.23
C ASN A 92 13.33 8.35 16.51
N LEU A 93 12.72 7.58 15.59
CA LEU A 93 13.39 6.56 14.79
C LEU A 93 13.96 7.21 13.51
N ASP A 94 15.28 7.23 13.41
CA ASP A 94 16.00 7.84 12.30
C ASP A 94 16.34 6.79 11.22
N VAL A 95 15.35 6.53 10.35
CA VAL A 95 15.39 5.48 9.33
C VAL A 95 15.71 6.11 7.97
N GLY A 96 16.60 5.48 7.19
CA GLY A 96 16.92 5.96 5.86
C GLY A 96 15.75 5.82 4.89
N TYR A 97 15.56 6.76 3.96
CA TYR A 97 14.64 6.58 2.84
C TYR A 97 15.40 6.26 1.55
N SER A 98 14.81 5.48 0.66
CA SER A 98 15.40 5.16 -0.64
C SER A 98 14.33 4.90 -1.69
N PHE A 99 14.64 5.06 -2.97
CA PHE A 99 13.73 4.73 -4.08
C PHE A 99 14.50 4.40 -5.37
N ASN A 100 13.87 3.70 -6.30
CA ASN A 100 14.44 3.44 -7.62
C ASN A 100 14.14 4.54 -8.65
N ARG A 101 15.00 4.66 -9.66
CA ARG A 101 14.69 5.32 -10.94
C ARG A 101 14.24 4.26 -11.94
N LYS A 102 13.27 4.60 -12.80
CA LYS A 102 12.88 3.73 -13.92
C LYS A 102 13.96 3.62 -15.00
N GLU A 103 14.81 4.65 -15.13
CA GLU A 103 15.93 4.67 -16.06
C GLU A 103 17.26 4.77 -15.30
N ILE A 104 18.25 3.99 -15.75
CA ILE A 104 19.60 4.02 -15.20
C ILE A 104 20.28 5.30 -15.67
N LYS A 105 20.81 6.10 -14.75
CA LYS A 105 21.65 7.23 -15.15
C LYS A 105 22.99 6.73 -15.70
N ILE A 106 23.30 7.15 -16.92
CA ILE A 106 24.59 6.90 -17.58
C ILE A 106 25.70 7.88 -17.14
N HIS A 107 25.36 9.00 -16.50
CA HIS A 107 26.29 10.05 -16.04
C HIS A 107 25.94 10.53 -14.61
N GLY A 108 26.95 10.85 -13.78
CA GLY A 108 26.80 11.24 -12.36
C GLY A 108 26.96 10.07 -11.39
N GLU A 109 26.33 10.14 -10.20
CA GLU A 109 26.16 8.97 -9.31
C GLU A 109 25.50 7.84 -10.12
N LYS A 110 26.31 6.85 -10.49
CA LYS A 110 25.90 5.71 -11.32
C LYS A 110 24.89 4.85 -10.57
N GLY A 111 23.93 4.30 -11.30
CA GLY A 111 22.94 3.38 -10.76
C GLY A 111 21.50 3.90 -10.84
N ASN A 112 20.60 3.11 -10.25
CA ASN A 112 19.16 3.33 -10.29
C ASN A 112 18.57 3.61 -8.90
N ILE A 113 19.37 3.85 -7.87
CA ILE A 113 18.90 4.09 -6.49
C ILE A 113 19.18 5.54 -6.09
N VAL A 114 18.26 6.14 -5.32
CA VAL A 114 18.39 7.48 -4.74
C VAL A 114 18.04 7.40 -3.26
N GLY A 115 18.83 8.07 -2.41
CA GLY A 115 18.66 8.09 -0.96
C GLY A 115 19.66 7.19 -0.25
N ALA A 116 19.27 6.63 0.89
CA ALA A 116 20.08 5.71 1.66
C ALA A 116 20.46 4.47 0.82
N PRO A 117 21.68 3.92 1.01
CA PRO A 117 22.08 2.67 0.37
C PRO A 117 21.19 1.53 0.85
N LEU A 118 20.80 0.63 -0.04
CA LEU A 118 20.04 -0.56 0.32
C LEU A 118 20.95 -1.54 1.05
N LYS A 119 20.90 -1.52 2.38
CA LYS A 119 21.63 -2.40 3.29
C LYS A 119 20.75 -2.76 4.47
N GLY A 120 21.00 -3.92 5.07
CA GLY A 120 20.23 -4.40 6.22
C GLY A 120 18.79 -4.73 5.85
N ASN A 121 17.87 -4.42 6.75
CA ASN A 121 16.45 -4.69 6.61
C ASN A 121 15.73 -3.54 5.88
N VAL A 122 15.04 -3.86 4.79
CA VAL A 122 14.34 -2.90 3.94
C VAL A 122 12.84 -3.12 4.00
N LEU A 123 12.11 -2.10 4.41
CA LEU A 123 10.65 -2.04 4.36
C LEU A 123 10.22 -1.39 3.04
N ILE A 124 9.44 -2.08 2.22
CA ILE A 124 8.95 -1.54 0.95
C ILE A 124 7.59 -0.87 1.19
N VAL A 125 7.36 0.31 0.60
CA VAL A 125 6.06 1.01 0.68
C VAL A 125 5.55 1.41 -0.72
N ASP A 126 4.25 1.27 -0.95
CA ASP A 126 3.56 1.68 -2.19
C ASP A 126 2.07 1.93 -1.94
N ASP A 127 1.33 2.51 -2.90
CA ASP A 127 -0.08 2.84 -2.68
C ASP A 127 -1.00 1.60 -2.70
N VAL A 128 -1.03 0.87 -3.81
CA VAL A 128 -1.87 -0.31 -4.03
C VAL A 128 -1.15 -1.33 -4.91
N ILE A 129 -1.40 -2.62 -4.65
CA ILE A 129 -0.93 -3.69 -5.52
C ILE A 129 -2.01 -4.02 -6.54
N SER A 130 -1.73 -3.71 -7.81
CA SER A 130 -2.60 -4.08 -8.94
C SER A 130 -2.25 -5.47 -9.48
N VAL A 131 -1.22 -5.56 -10.31
CA VAL A 131 -0.68 -6.81 -10.86
C VAL A 131 0.66 -7.22 -10.23
N GLY A 132 1.18 -6.39 -9.31
CA GLY A 132 2.38 -6.68 -8.53
C GLY A 132 3.71 -6.43 -9.23
N THR A 133 3.72 -6.00 -10.49
CA THR A 133 4.96 -5.75 -11.25
C THR A 133 5.92 -4.80 -10.53
N ALA A 134 5.41 -3.67 -10.02
CA ALA A 134 6.23 -2.68 -9.33
C ALA A 134 6.86 -3.23 -8.04
N ILE A 135 6.08 -3.95 -7.24
CA ILE A 135 6.56 -4.57 -5.99
C ILE A 135 7.59 -5.67 -6.28
N ARG A 136 7.38 -6.52 -7.31
CA ARG A 136 8.37 -7.53 -7.72
C ARG A 136 9.68 -6.91 -8.17
N GLU A 137 9.61 -5.79 -8.91
CA GLU A 137 10.77 -5.00 -9.28
C GLU A 137 11.51 -4.48 -8.04
N CYS A 138 10.79 -3.93 -7.06
CA CYS A 138 11.37 -3.45 -5.80
C CYS A 138 12.05 -4.58 -5.01
N LEU A 139 11.39 -5.73 -4.86
CA LEU A 139 11.94 -6.91 -4.19
C LEU A 139 13.21 -7.39 -4.87
N LYS A 140 13.23 -7.44 -6.21
CA LYS A 140 14.42 -7.78 -6.98
C LYS A 140 15.54 -6.77 -6.74
N ILE A 141 15.25 -5.47 -6.82
CA ILE A 141 16.23 -4.40 -6.59
C ILE A 141 16.85 -4.51 -5.19
N VAL A 142 16.03 -4.71 -4.16
CA VAL A 142 16.51 -4.87 -2.78
C VAL A 142 17.43 -6.08 -2.65
N LYS A 143 17.01 -7.24 -3.18
CA LYS A 143 17.81 -8.48 -3.15
C LYS A 143 19.11 -8.37 -3.95
N ASP A 144 19.07 -7.75 -5.14
CA ASP A 144 20.24 -7.56 -6.01
C ASP A 144 21.31 -6.66 -5.37
N ASN A 145 20.90 -5.76 -4.46
CA ASN A 145 21.81 -4.93 -3.66
C ASN A 145 22.31 -5.64 -2.38
N GLY A 146 21.94 -6.90 -2.15
CA GLY A 146 22.33 -7.67 -0.97
C GLY A 146 21.60 -7.30 0.31
N ALA A 147 20.49 -6.57 0.21
CA ALA A 147 19.65 -6.20 1.36
C ALA A 147 18.49 -7.18 1.56
N ASN A 148 17.91 -7.17 2.76
CA ASN A 148 16.86 -8.09 3.18
C ASN A 148 15.48 -7.39 3.18
N PRO A 149 14.55 -7.72 2.27
CA PRO A 149 13.19 -7.20 2.33
C PRO A 149 12.44 -7.83 3.51
N VAL A 150 12.04 -7.02 4.50
CA VAL A 150 11.36 -7.52 5.71
C VAL A 150 9.84 -7.40 5.67
N GLY A 151 9.31 -6.57 4.78
CA GLY A 151 7.88 -6.39 4.64
C GLY A 151 7.54 -5.44 3.50
N ILE A 152 6.30 -5.51 3.05
CA ILE A 152 5.70 -4.58 2.10
C ILE A 152 4.48 -3.97 2.77
N VAL A 153 4.37 -2.63 2.79
CA VAL A 153 3.18 -1.93 3.31
C VAL A 153 2.50 -1.19 2.18
N ILE A 154 1.19 -1.38 2.07
CA ILE A 154 0.34 -0.66 1.11
C ILE A 154 -0.84 0.01 1.79
N ALA A 155 -1.44 1.00 1.14
CA ALA A 155 -2.61 1.66 1.69
C ALA A 155 -3.83 0.74 1.67
N LEU A 156 -4.09 0.09 0.52
CA LEU A 156 -5.29 -0.72 0.31
C LEU A 156 -4.95 -2.08 -0.31
N ASP A 157 -5.36 -3.15 0.38
CA ASP A 157 -5.52 -4.48 -0.21
C ASP A 157 -6.95 -4.63 -0.74
N ARG A 158 -7.07 -4.72 -2.07
CA ARG A 158 -8.38 -4.88 -2.75
C ARG A 158 -9.00 -6.26 -2.53
N GLN A 159 -8.24 -7.24 -2.03
CA GLN A 159 -8.64 -8.63 -1.81
C GLN A 159 -9.23 -9.30 -3.07
N GLU A 160 -8.76 -8.86 -4.24
CA GLU A 160 -9.18 -9.37 -5.53
C GLU A 160 -8.23 -10.46 -6.05
N LYS A 161 -8.81 -11.45 -6.72
CA LYS A 161 -8.07 -12.43 -7.52
C LYS A 161 -7.27 -11.75 -8.62
N GLY A 162 -6.04 -12.21 -8.79
CA GLY A 162 -5.23 -11.90 -9.98
C GLY A 162 -5.72 -12.67 -11.20
N THR A 163 -4.81 -13.37 -11.86
CA THR A 163 -5.12 -14.31 -12.95
C THR A 163 -5.42 -15.74 -12.45
N GLY A 164 -5.22 -16.02 -11.17
CA GLY A 164 -5.48 -17.32 -10.53
C GLY A 164 -6.46 -17.24 -9.37
N GLU A 165 -6.45 -18.26 -8.51
CA GLU A 165 -7.40 -18.40 -7.39
C GLU A 165 -7.02 -17.61 -6.12
N VAL A 166 -5.77 -17.15 -6.03
CA VAL A 166 -5.27 -16.32 -4.91
C VAL A 166 -5.21 -14.84 -5.29
N THR A 167 -5.21 -13.97 -4.28
CA THR A 167 -4.96 -12.54 -4.50
C THR A 167 -3.52 -12.30 -4.94
N VAL A 168 -3.28 -11.18 -5.62
CA VAL A 168 -1.92 -10.76 -6.00
C VAL A 168 -1.04 -10.54 -4.76
N VAL A 169 -1.64 -10.05 -3.68
CA VAL A 169 -1.01 -9.88 -2.37
C VAL A 169 -0.53 -11.23 -1.81
N GLN A 170 -1.41 -12.24 -1.77
CA GLN A 170 -1.06 -13.59 -1.33
C GLN A 170 0.01 -14.22 -2.20
N GLN A 171 -0.09 -14.06 -3.53
CA GLN A 171 0.90 -14.58 -4.46
C GLN A 171 2.29 -14.01 -4.17
N ILE A 172 2.42 -12.69 -3.99
CA ILE A 172 3.70 -12.05 -3.67
C ILE A 172 4.23 -12.54 -2.33
N ALA A 173 3.37 -12.62 -1.30
CA ALA A 173 3.79 -13.06 0.01
C ALA A 173 4.34 -14.50 0.00
N GLN A 174 3.68 -15.40 -0.74
CA GLN A 174 4.11 -16.79 -0.90
C GLN A 174 5.38 -16.92 -1.75
N GLU A 175 5.46 -16.20 -2.88
CA GLU A 175 6.56 -16.27 -3.84
C GLU A 175 7.88 -15.78 -3.23
N TYR A 176 7.83 -14.75 -2.37
CA TYR A 176 9.03 -14.11 -1.84
C TYR A 176 9.30 -14.39 -0.37
N GLY A 177 8.34 -14.97 0.36
CA GLY A 177 8.44 -15.19 1.81
C GLY A 177 8.46 -13.88 2.61
N VAL A 178 7.87 -12.81 2.06
CA VAL A 178 7.85 -11.46 2.65
C VAL A 178 6.41 -11.07 2.99
N PRO A 179 6.09 -10.66 4.22
CA PRO A 179 4.73 -10.27 4.57
C PRO A 179 4.31 -9.02 3.79
N VAL A 180 3.08 -9.05 3.29
CA VAL A 180 2.42 -7.87 2.70
C VAL A 180 1.34 -7.42 3.67
N ILE A 181 1.48 -6.19 4.17
CA ILE A 181 0.56 -5.57 5.12
C ILE A 181 -0.16 -4.43 4.42
N SER A 182 -1.45 -4.25 4.70
CA SER A 182 -2.22 -3.09 4.27
C SER A 182 -2.72 -2.28 5.45
N ILE A 183 -2.90 -0.96 5.24
CA ILE A 183 -3.62 -0.11 6.20
C ILE A 183 -5.07 -0.60 6.29
N ILE A 184 -5.71 -0.74 5.14
CA ILE A 184 -7.09 -1.22 5.02
C ILE A 184 -7.22 -2.30 3.96
N THR A 185 -8.26 -3.11 4.10
CA THR A 185 -8.72 -4.05 3.09
C THR A 185 -10.09 -3.67 2.54
N LEU A 186 -10.55 -4.31 1.46
CA LEU A 186 -11.92 -4.17 0.99
C LEU A 186 -12.94 -4.58 2.07
N ASP A 187 -12.67 -5.63 2.83
CA ASP A 187 -13.48 -6.01 4.00
C ASP A 187 -13.59 -4.87 5.02
N ASN A 188 -12.51 -4.12 5.25
CA ASN A 188 -12.54 -2.96 6.15
C ASN A 188 -13.41 -1.83 5.61
N ILE A 189 -13.37 -1.58 4.30
CA ILE A 189 -14.23 -0.58 3.64
C ILE A 189 -15.70 -0.98 3.79
N VAL A 190 -16.05 -2.24 3.49
CA VAL A 190 -17.42 -2.77 3.63
C VAL A 190 -17.89 -2.60 5.07
N GLN A 191 -17.08 -3.02 6.04
CA GLN A 191 -17.41 -2.87 7.45
C GLN A 191 -17.68 -1.40 7.83
N TYR A 192 -16.80 -0.48 7.43
CA TYR A 192 -16.94 0.95 7.74
C TYR A 192 -18.24 1.52 7.16
N ILE A 193 -18.52 1.30 5.87
CA ILE A 193 -19.70 1.88 5.21
C ILE A 193 -21.01 1.24 5.69
N THR A 194 -20.97 -0.01 6.17
CA THR A 194 -22.10 -0.63 6.89
C THR A 194 -22.33 0.04 8.24
N GLU A 195 -21.26 0.34 8.99
CA GLU A 195 -21.34 0.98 10.32
C GLU A 195 -21.88 2.42 10.24
N VAL A 196 -21.46 3.22 9.25
CA VAL A 196 -21.88 4.63 9.12
C VAL A 196 -23.21 4.83 8.39
N GLY A 197 -23.63 3.87 7.55
CA GLY A 197 -24.88 3.92 6.77
C GLY A 197 -24.84 4.91 5.59
N GLY A 198 -25.88 4.88 4.73
CA GLY A 198 -25.99 5.76 3.55
C GLY A 198 -25.25 5.27 2.31
N TYR A 199 -24.81 4.01 2.31
CA TYR A 199 -24.08 3.35 1.21
C TYR A 199 -24.76 2.06 0.76
N GLU A 200 -26.06 1.87 1.01
CA GLU A 200 -26.77 0.61 0.82
C GLU A 200 -26.69 0.09 -0.63
N GLU A 201 -26.81 0.98 -1.62
CA GLU A 201 -26.65 0.63 -3.04
C GLU A 201 -25.20 0.23 -3.35
N HIS A 202 -24.22 0.96 -2.81
CA HIS A 202 -22.80 0.68 -3.01
C HIS A 202 -22.37 -0.64 -2.37
N LEU A 203 -22.90 -0.96 -1.18
CA LEU A 203 -22.71 -2.24 -0.51
C LEU A 203 -23.16 -3.40 -1.41
N THR A 204 -24.38 -3.33 -1.94
CA THR A 204 -24.91 -4.35 -2.85
C THR A 204 -24.02 -4.54 -4.09
N MET A 205 -23.46 -3.45 -4.62
CA MET A 205 -22.58 -3.49 -5.79
C MET A 205 -21.20 -4.06 -5.45
N ILE A 206 -20.66 -3.75 -4.26
CA ILE A 206 -19.40 -4.31 -3.77
C ILE A 206 -19.53 -5.80 -3.51
N GLU A 207 -20.62 -6.27 -2.89
CA GLU A 207 -20.87 -7.70 -2.65
C GLU A 207 -20.87 -8.49 -3.97
N LYS A 208 -21.62 -8.03 -4.98
CA LYS A 208 -21.63 -8.65 -6.32
C LYS A 208 -20.24 -8.67 -6.97
N TYR A 209 -19.49 -7.60 -6.78
CA TYR A 209 -18.12 -7.52 -7.27
C TYR A 209 -17.20 -8.52 -6.56
N GLN A 210 -17.34 -8.69 -5.24
CA GLN A 210 -16.59 -9.67 -4.45
C GLN A 210 -16.99 -11.11 -4.79
N ASP A 211 -18.26 -11.41 -5.07
CA ASP A 211 -18.69 -12.73 -5.51
C ASP A 211 -17.99 -13.16 -6.81
N THR A 212 -17.73 -12.18 -7.68
CA THR A 212 -17.10 -12.43 -8.99
C THR A 212 -15.58 -12.44 -8.90
N TYR A 213 -14.98 -11.49 -8.19
CA TYR A 213 -13.53 -11.23 -8.23
C TYR A 213 -12.81 -11.38 -6.88
N GLY A 214 -13.53 -11.51 -5.77
CA GLY A 214 -12.96 -11.74 -4.45
C GLY A 214 -12.42 -13.16 -4.29
N VAL A 215 -11.54 -13.35 -3.30
CA VAL A 215 -11.13 -14.69 -2.86
C VAL A 215 -12.14 -15.25 -1.87
N LYS A 216 -12.46 -16.54 -1.97
CA LYS A 216 -13.25 -17.22 -0.93
C LYS A 216 -12.47 -17.16 0.38
N LYS A 217 -13.09 -16.63 1.44
CA LYS A 217 -12.54 -16.74 2.79
C LYS A 217 -12.46 -18.23 3.11
N LEU A 218 -11.24 -18.76 3.25
CA LEU A 218 -11.05 -20.09 3.81
C LEU A 218 -11.55 -19.98 5.27
N ILE A 219 -12.62 -20.71 5.56
CA ILE A 219 -13.22 -20.83 6.90
C ILE A 219 -12.23 -21.55 7.80
#